data_AF-A0A379F9Z1-F1
#
_entry.id   AF-A0A379F9Z1-F1
#
_cell.length_a   1.000
_cell.length_b   1.000
_cell.length_c   1.000
_cell.angle_alpha   90.00
_cell.angle_beta   90.00
_cell.angle_gamma   90.00
#
_symmetry.space_group_name_H-M   'P 1'
#
loop_
_entity.id
_entity.type
_entity.pdbx_description
1 polymer ?
#
loop_
_entity_poly.entity_id
_entity_poly.type
_entity_poly.pdbx_seq_one_letter_code
_entity_poly.pdbx_strand_id
1 'polypeptide(L)'
;MTNLTSEQFEMISEVMYEPLSYIHADYNVLASKEENIIWQKIANRQLIQQYKLINQLDCEIDIIVEKIFTHWISLPRCAVFLGYFYARETLLLSGDYYRLEPQLKAFLSLYPVLNINKNITLSLKDIPPTRIGYQLLFNFINSISTALSQRFTLLFSPQSSSTELPQSLFLSRSIFLLVLDYVALTS
;
A
#
# COMPACT_ATOMS: atom_id res chain seq x y z
N MET A 1 -26.90 3.30 -8.18
CA MET A 1 -25.82 2.95 -9.13
C MET A 1 -25.12 4.25 -9.50
N THR A 2 -23.92 4.46 -8.98
CA THR A 2 -23.05 5.57 -9.39
C THR A 2 -22.60 5.29 -10.82
N ASN A 3 -22.81 6.26 -11.73
CA ASN A 3 -22.30 6.16 -13.10
C ASN A 3 -20.78 6.35 -13.05
N LEU A 4 -20.02 5.25 -13.15
CA LEU A 4 -18.57 5.31 -13.27
C LEU A 4 -18.20 5.86 -14.65
N THR A 5 -17.16 6.70 -14.71
CA THR A 5 -16.56 7.05 -16.00
C THR A 5 -15.84 5.83 -16.59
N SER A 6 -15.58 5.84 -17.90
CA SER A 6 -14.83 4.74 -18.54
C SER A 6 -13.45 4.55 -17.91
N GLU A 7 -12.77 5.66 -17.57
CA GLU A 7 -11.46 5.64 -16.92
C GLU A 7 -11.54 5.03 -15.51
N GLN A 8 -12.55 5.41 -14.71
CA GLN A 8 -12.77 4.81 -13.40
C GLN A 8 -13.05 3.30 -13.51
N PHE A 9 -13.82 2.89 -14.52
CA PHE A 9 -14.09 1.48 -14.75
C PHE A 9 -12.82 0.70 -15.11
N GLU A 10 -11.96 1.23 -15.97
CA GLU A 10 -10.70 0.60 -16.36
C GLU A 10 -9.76 0.45 -15.16
N MET A 11 -9.55 1.51 -14.37
CA MET A 11 -8.70 1.45 -13.17
C MET A 11 -9.22 0.43 -12.14
N ILE A 12 -10.53 0.43 -11.89
CA ILE A 12 -11.14 -0.54 -10.97
C ILE A 12 -10.98 -1.95 -11.52
N SER A 13 -11.19 -2.15 -12.82
CA SER A 13 -11.09 -3.46 -13.46
C SER A 13 -9.68 -4.02 -13.37
N GLU A 14 -8.65 -3.20 -13.60
CA GLU A 14 -7.25 -3.61 -13.51
C GLU A 14 -6.92 -4.11 -12.10
N VAL A 15 -7.22 -3.32 -11.07
CA VAL A 15 -6.98 -3.72 -9.67
C VAL A 15 -7.81 -4.96 -9.31
N MET A 16 -9.09 -4.98 -9.67
CA MET A 16 -10.00 -6.02 -9.22
C MET A 16 -9.80 -7.36 -9.94
N TYR A 17 -9.44 -7.35 -11.22
CA TYR A 17 -9.46 -8.55 -12.05
C TYR A 17 -8.13 -8.90 -12.70
N GLU A 18 -7.12 -8.04 -12.60
CA GLU A 18 -5.80 -8.27 -13.20
C GLU A 18 -4.66 -8.33 -12.17
N PRO A 19 -4.74 -9.20 -11.13
CA PRO A 19 -3.70 -9.28 -10.10
C PRO A 19 -2.30 -9.56 -10.64
N LEU A 20 -2.16 -10.22 -11.79
CA LEU A 20 -0.88 -10.42 -12.45
C LEU A 20 -0.18 -9.09 -12.77
N SER A 21 -0.92 -8.00 -13.03
CA SER A 21 -0.36 -6.69 -13.39
C SER A 21 0.41 -6.02 -12.24
N TYR A 22 0.11 -6.38 -10.98
CA TYR A 22 0.71 -5.74 -9.80
C TYR A 22 1.28 -6.71 -8.76
N ILE A 23 1.07 -8.01 -8.90
CA ILE A 23 1.58 -9.01 -7.95
C ILE A 23 3.10 -8.93 -7.80
N HIS A 24 3.58 -9.10 -6.58
CA HIS A 24 5.00 -9.11 -6.25
C HIS A 24 5.72 -10.30 -6.94
N ALA A 25 6.98 -10.11 -7.34
CA ALA A 25 7.74 -11.10 -8.11
C ALA A 25 7.98 -12.42 -7.36
N ASP A 26 7.96 -12.40 -6.03
CA ASP A 26 8.15 -13.60 -5.18
C ASP A 26 6.97 -14.58 -5.22
N TYR A 27 5.84 -14.19 -5.82
CA TYR A 27 4.71 -15.11 -5.99
C TYR A 27 4.95 -16.04 -7.18
N ASN A 28 4.64 -17.33 -6.98
CA ASN A 28 4.61 -18.28 -8.08
C ASN A 28 3.36 -18.02 -8.95
N VAL A 29 3.57 -17.66 -10.21
CA VAL A 29 2.52 -17.34 -11.19
C VAL A 29 2.57 -18.32 -12.36
N LEU A 30 1.40 -18.62 -12.93
CA LEU A 30 1.29 -19.56 -14.06
C LEU A 30 1.90 -19.00 -15.35
N ALA A 31 1.81 -17.69 -15.55
CA ALA A 31 2.28 -16.98 -16.73
C ALA A 31 2.86 -15.63 -16.31
N SER A 32 3.79 -15.10 -17.09
CA SER A 32 4.34 -13.77 -16.89
C SER A 32 3.53 -12.69 -17.63
N LYS A 33 3.86 -11.41 -17.39
CA LYS A 33 3.21 -10.27 -18.05
C LYS A 33 3.57 -10.16 -19.54
N GLU A 34 4.65 -10.81 -19.96
CA GLU A 34 5.16 -10.78 -21.34
C GLU A 34 4.51 -11.84 -22.23
N GLU A 35 3.75 -12.78 -21.65
CA GLU A 35 3.02 -13.79 -22.40
C GLU A 35 1.79 -13.23 -23.12
N ASN A 36 1.17 -14.02 -24.00
CA ASN A 36 -0.06 -13.65 -24.68
C ASN A 36 -1.22 -13.39 -23.70
N ILE A 37 -2.10 -12.44 -24.06
CA ILE A 37 -3.32 -12.05 -23.34
C ILE A 37 -4.13 -13.24 -22.80
N ILE A 38 -4.26 -14.35 -23.54
CA ILE A 38 -5.00 -15.53 -23.08
C ILE A 38 -4.35 -16.12 -21.82
N TRP A 39 -3.02 -16.30 -21.82
CA TRP A 39 -2.28 -16.81 -20.68
C TRP A 39 -2.34 -15.86 -19.48
N GLN A 40 -2.25 -14.56 -19.72
CA GLN A 40 -2.43 -13.55 -18.67
C GLN A 40 -3.81 -13.65 -18.01
N LYS A 41 -4.89 -13.79 -18.81
CA LYS A 41 -6.26 -13.97 -18.28
C LYS A 41 -6.42 -15.25 -17.46
N ILE A 42 -5.79 -16.35 -17.89
CA ILE A 42 -5.81 -17.61 -17.14
C ILE A 42 -5.06 -17.45 -15.82
N ALA A 43 -3.87 -16.84 -15.83
CA ALA A 43 -3.08 -16.56 -14.63
C ALA A 43 -3.85 -15.65 -13.64
N ASN A 44 -4.48 -14.58 -14.13
CA ASN A 44 -5.33 -13.71 -13.31
C ASN A 44 -6.46 -14.47 -12.62
N ARG A 45 -7.19 -15.30 -13.39
CA ARG A 45 -8.26 -16.14 -12.84
C ARG A 45 -7.74 -17.12 -11.80
N GLN A 46 -6.60 -17.76 -12.06
CA GLN A 46 -5.97 -18.67 -11.10
C GLN A 46 -5.59 -17.94 -9.82
N LEU A 47 -4.97 -16.76 -9.90
CA LEU A 47 -4.59 -15.97 -8.73
C LEU A 47 -5.81 -15.60 -7.87
N ILE A 48 -6.90 -15.15 -8.51
CA ILE A 48 -8.17 -14.86 -7.82
C ILE A 48 -8.68 -16.10 -7.06
N GLN A 49 -8.63 -17.28 -7.69
CA GLN A 49 -9.09 -18.52 -7.07
C GLN A 49 -8.17 -19.03 -5.96
N GLN A 50 -6.85 -19.02 -6.22
CA GLN A 50 -5.82 -19.50 -5.31
C GLN A 50 -5.79 -18.70 -4.00
N TYR A 51 -5.90 -17.38 -4.09
CA TYR A 51 -5.90 -16.48 -2.93
C TYR A 51 -7.31 -16.11 -2.46
N LYS A 52 -8.35 -16.72 -3.04
CA LYS A 52 -9.77 -16.48 -2.70
C LYS A 52 -10.14 -15.00 -2.68
N LEU A 53 -9.65 -14.24 -3.66
CA LEU A 53 -9.87 -12.80 -3.73
C LEU A 53 -11.36 -12.52 -3.94
N ILE A 54 -11.93 -11.65 -3.11
CA ILE A 54 -13.32 -11.20 -3.27
C ILE A 54 -13.43 -10.49 -4.62
N ASN A 55 -14.35 -10.95 -5.47
CA ASN A 55 -14.53 -10.46 -6.84
C ASN A 55 -15.60 -9.37 -6.97
N GLN A 56 -16.21 -8.98 -5.85
CA GLN A 56 -17.19 -7.89 -5.77
C GLN A 56 -16.53 -6.68 -5.12
N LEU A 57 -16.88 -5.49 -5.60
CA LEU A 57 -16.53 -4.25 -4.92
C LEU A 57 -17.39 -4.15 -3.65
N ASP A 58 -16.76 -4.03 -2.48
CA ASP A 58 -17.40 -3.99 -1.16
C ASP A 58 -17.29 -2.62 -0.47
N CYS A 59 -17.06 -1.56 -1.25
CA CYS A 59 -16.95 -0.17 -0.77
C CYS A 59 -17.61 0.83 -1.74
N GLU A 60 -17.88 2.03 -1.24
CA GLU A 60 -18.30 3.15 -2.09
C GLU A 60 -17.07 3.82 -2.73
N ILE A 61 -17.20 4.25 -3.99
CA ILE A 61 -16.14 5.00 -4.68
C ILE A 61 -16.18 6.47 -4.24
N ASP A 62 -15.54 6.77 -3.11
CA ASP A 62 -15.23 8.14 -2.69
C ASP A 62 -13.86 8.60 -3.24
N ILE A 63 -13.48 9.86 -2.97
CA ILE A 63 -12.23 10.43 -3.46
C ILE A 63 -10.98 9.68 -2.98
N ILE A 64 -11.03 9.03 -1.82
CA ILE A 64 -9.90 8.27 -1.27
C ILE A 64 -9.81 6.93 -1.99
N VAL A 65 -10.94 6.26 -2.18
CA VAL A 65 -11.02 5.00 -2.92
C VAL A 65 -10.58 5.20 -4.36
N GLU A 66 -11.03 6.28 -5.01
CA GLU A 66 -10.58 6.66 -6.36
C GLU A 66 -9.05 6.80 -6.41
N LYS A 67 -8.44 7.55 -5.49
CA LYS A 67 -6.98 7.69 -5.44
C LYS A 67 -6.25 6.38 -5.15
N ILE A 68 -6.83 5.50 -4.32
CA ILE A 68 -6.27 4.16 -4.08
C ILE A 68 -6.19 3.37 -5.39
N PHE A 69 -7.27 3.37 -6.19
CA PHE A 69 -7.27 2.71 -7.49
C PHE A 69 -6.27 3.36 -8.45
N THR A 70 -6.28 4.69 -8.58
CA THR A 70 -5.39 5.42 -9.50
C THR A 70 -3.91 5.21 -9.20
N HIS A 71 -3.54 5.09 -7.92
CA HIS A 71 -2.15 4.99 -7.49
C HIS A 71 -1.81 3.63 -6.86
N TRP A 72 -2.51 2.58 -7.29
CA TRP A 72 -2.40 1.25 -6.70
C TRP A 72 -0.95 0.73 -6.63
N ILE A 73 -0.20 0.86 -7.72
CA ILE A 73 1.19 0.39 -7.83
C ILE A 73 2.14 1.21 -6.94
N SER A 74 1.76 2.42 -6.55
CA SER A 74 2.56 3.29 -5.66
C SER A 74 2.40 2.97 -4.17
N LEU A 75 1.41 2.13 -3.81
CA LEU A 75 1.12 1.82 -2.40
C LEU A 75 2.28 1.15 -1.64
N PRO A 76 3.11 0.27 -2.23
CA PRO A 76 4.31 -0.26 -1.55
C PRO A 76 5.31 0.84 -1.19
N ARG A 77 5.49 1.82 -2.07
CA ARG A 77 6.35 2.98 -1.79
C ARG A 77 5.74 3.87 -0.71
N CYS A 78 4.42 4.05 -0.71
CA CYS A 78 3.71 4.72 0.39
C CYS A 78 3.94 4.02 1.73
N ALA A 79 3.96 2.67 1.75
CA ALA A 79 4.27 1.90 2.94
C ALA A 79 5.67 2.24 3.46
N VAL A 80 6.68 2.28 2.58
CA VAL A 80 8.05 2.66 2.97
C VAL A 80 8.07 4.05 3.61
N PHE A 81 7.42 5.04 2.98
CA PHE A 81 7.39 6.41 3.46
C PHE A 81 6.72 6.53 4.83
N LEU A 82 5.55 5.91 5.00
CA LEU A 82 4.84 5.86 6.27
C LEU A 82 5.67 5.15 7.34
N GLY A 83 6.31 4.04 6.99
CA GLY A 83 7.17 3.28 7.87
C GLY A 83 8.26 4.12 8.51
N TYR A 84 9.05 4.81 7.69
CA TYR A 84 10.11 5.69 8.19
C TYR A 84 9.58 6.94 8.89
N PHE A 85 8.42 7.44 8.46
CA PHE A 85 7.77 8.58 9.10
C PHE A 85 7.39 8.28 10.56
N TYR A 86 6.85 7.09 10.83
CA TYR A 86 6.49 6.64 12.18
C TYR A 86 7.66 6.01 12.97
N ALA A 87 8.74 5.59 12.30
CA ALA A 87 9.94 4.99 12.91
C ALA A 87 11.11 5.96 13.07
N ARG A 88 10.85 7.27 13.12
CA ARG A 88 11.88 8.32 13.10
C ARG A 88 12.98 8.13 14.16
N GLU A 89 12.63 7.70 15.37
CA GLU A 89 13.61 7.54 16.44
C GLU A 89 14.65 6.47 16.12
N THR A 90 14.21 5.32 15.59
CA THR A 90 15.10 4.25 15.16
C THR A 90 16.04 4.72 14.05
N LEU A 91 15.51 5.53 13.12
CA LEU A 91 16.27 6.07 11.98
C LEU A 91 17.41 7.03 12.40
N LEU A 92 17.17 7.87 13.41
CA LEU A 92 18.18 8.79 13.92
C LEU A 92 19.27 8.07 14.71
N LEU A 93 18.94 6.96 15.36
CA LEU A 93 19.86 6.17 16.17
C LEU A 93 20.73 5.22 15.35
N SER A 94 20.22 4.70 14.22
CA SER A 94 20.95 3.71 13.42
C SER A 94 21.93 4.30 12.38
N GLY A 95 21.87 5.61 12.12
CA GLY A 95 22.65 6.26 11.06
C GLY A 95 22.16 5.94 9.64
N ASP A 96 21.09 5.16 9.50
CA ASP A 96 20.52 4.78 8.20
C ASP A 96 19.90 5.96 7.45
N TYR A 97 19.63 7.08 8.14
CA TYR A 97 19.14 8.30 7.52
C TYR A 97 19.94 8.71 6.29
N TYR A 98 21.27 8.63 6.35
CA TYR A 98 22.13 9.06 5.24
C TYR A 98 22.05 8.13 4.02
N ARG A 99 21.61 6.88 4.21
CA ARG A 99 21.44 5.89 3.14
C ARG A 99 20.09 5.97 2.45
N LEU A 100 19.13 6.72 3.02
CA LEU A 100 17.82 6.90 2.41
C LEU A 100 17.88 7.68 1.11
N GLU A 101 16.92 7.41 0.22
CA GLU A 101 16.76 8.16 -1.02
C GLU A 101 16.41 9.64 -0.75
N PRO A 102 16.81 10.58 -1.64
CA PRO A 102 16.58 12.02 -1.45
C PRO A 102 15.11 12.38 -1.25
N GLN A 103 14.20 11.76 -1.98
CA GLN A 103 12.75 12.00 -1.90
C GLN A 103 12.21 11.65 -0.52
N LEU A 104 12.61 10.49 0.01
CA LEU A 104 12.22 10.07 1.34
C LEU A 104 12.80 11.00 2.42
N LYS A 105 14.06 11.43 2.30
CA LYS A 105 14.65 12.42 3.22
C LYS A 105 13.88 13.74 3.21
N ALA A 106 13.54 14.24 2.03
CA ALA A 106 12.76 15.47 1.86
C ALA A 106 11.37 15.32 2.49
N PHE A 107 10.69 14.19 2.28
CA PHE A 107 9.41 13.92 2.93
C PHE A 107 9.53 13.90 4.47
N LEU A 108 10.54 13.22 5.02
CA LEU A 108 10.75 13.14 6.47
C LEU A 108 11.06 14.49 7.12
N SER A 109 11.54 15.47 6.34
CA SER A 109 11.74 16.85 6.83
C SER A 109 10.41 17.54 7.21
N LEU A 110 9.27 17.03 6.75
CA LEU A 110 7.93 17.55 7.10
C LEU A 110 7.48 17.15 8.51
N TYR A 111 8.16 16.21 9.17
CA TYR A 111 7.78 15.70 10.49
C TYR A 111 7.49 16.79 11.54
N PRO A 112 8.30 17.85 11.70
CA PRO A 112 8.04 18.88 12.72
C PRO A 112 6.69 19.59 12.55
N VAL A 113 6.14 19.60 11.34
CA VAL A 113 4.88 20.28 11.00
C VAL A 113 3.66 19.37 11.25
N LEU A 114 3.85 18.05 11.21
CA LEU A 114 2.75 17.07 11.19
C LEU A 114 2.31 16.58 12.59
N ASN A 115 2.83 17.19 13.67
CA ASN A 115 2.42 17.02 15.08
C ASN A 115 2.09 15.57 15.50
N ILE A 116 2.93 14.61 15.13
CA ILE A 116 2.76 13.21 15.53
C ILE A 116 3.04 13.06 17.03
N ASN A 117 2.19 12.31 17.72
CA ASN A 117 2.40 11.96 19.12
C ASN A 117 3.66 11.08 19.28
N LYS A 118 4.70 11.65 19.90
CA LYS A 118 5.98 10.98 20.16
C LYS A 118 5.85 9.71 21.01
N ASN A 119 4.83 9.63 21.88
CA ASN A 119 4.63 8.43 22.70
C ASN A 119 4.27 7.22 21.84
N ILE A 120 3.62 7.44 20.70
CA ILE A 120 3.29 6.38 19.75
C ILE A 120 4.56 5.91 19.04
N THR A 121 5.43 6.82 18.61
CA THR A 121 6.69 6.45 17.92
C THR A 121 7.67 5.70 18.82
N LEU A 122 7.68 5.99 20.12
CA LEU A 122 8.48 5.26 21.11
C LEU A 122 8.12 3.77 21.19
N SER A 123 6.83 3.44 21.04
CA SER A 123 6.34 2.05 21.13
C SER A 123 6.68 1.19 19.91
N LEU A 124 7.24 1.80 18.85
CA LEU A 124 7.53 1.15 17.57
C LEU A 124 9.00 0.85 17.35
N LYS A 125 9.88 1.15 18.32
CA LYS A 125 11.34 1.14 18.14
C LYS A 125 11.90 -0.18 17.62
N ASP A 126 11.33 -1.29 18.07
CA ASP A 126 11.79 -2.64 17.74
C ASP A 126 11.12 -3.22 16.47
N ILE A 127 10.20 -2.47 15.86
CA ILE A 127 9.51 -2.90 14.65
C ILE A 127 10.20 -2.28 13.43
N PRO A 128 10.60 -3.07 12.42
CA PRO A 128 11.17 -2.54 11.19
C PRO A 128 10.24 -1.51 10.52
N PRO A 129 10.77 -0.36 10.03
CA PRO A 129 9.96 0.67 9.38
C PRO A 129 9.03 0.12 8.29
N THR A 130 9.54 -0.78 7.45
CA THR A 130 8.76 -1.42 6.37
C THR A 130 7.52 -2.15 6.87
N ARG A 131 7.60 -2.83 8.02
CA ARG A 131 6.45 -3.52 8.63
C ARG A 131 5.44 -2.55 9.22
N ILE A 132 5.90 -1.47 9.84
CA ILE A 132 5.03 -0.42 10.38
C ILE A 132 4.18 0.17 9.25
N GLY A 133 4.82 0.57 8.15
CA GLY A 133 4.14 1.17 7.02
C GLY A 133 3.18 0.22 6.30
N TYR A 134 3.59 -1.04 6.11
CA TYR A 134 2.71 -2.08 5.56
C TYR A 134 1.45 -2.24 6.41
N GLN A 135 1.60 -2.43 7.73
CA GLN A 135 0.46 -2.69 8.59
C GLN A 135 -0.46 -1.46 8.73
N LEU A 136 0.11 -0.25 8.75
CA LEU A 136 -0.67 1.00 8.73
C LEU A 136 -1.58 1.08 7.49
N LEU A 137 -1.02 0.84 6.30
CA LEU A 137 -1.79 0.86 5.06
C LEU A 137 -2.77 -0.30 4.97
N PHE A 138 -2.35 -1.50 5.38
CA PHE A 138 -3.24 -2.66 5.42
C PHE A 138 -4.46 -2.37 6.29
N ASN A 139 -4.28 -1.89 7.52
CA ASN A 139 -5.38 -1.57 8.43
C ASN A 139 -6.27 -0.46 7.85
N PHE A 140 -5.67 0.58 7.26
CA PHE A 140 -6.40 1.67 6.62
C PHE A 140 -7.27 1.18 5.46
N ILE A 141 -6.68 0.44 4.51
CA ILE A 141 -7.39 -0.11 3.35
C ILE A 141 -8.43 -1.13 3.80
N ASN A 142 -8.12 -1.98 4.77
CA ASN A 142 -9.06 -2.97 5.30
C ASN A 142 -10.27 -2.33 6.00
N SER A 143 -10.10 -1.14 6.58
CA SER A 143 -11.23 -0.37 7.13
C SER A 143 -12.17 0.18 6.05
N ILE A 144 -11.70 0.27 4.82
CA ILE A 144 -12.46 0.75 3.64
C ILE A 144 -13.07 -0.44 2.89
N SER A 145 -12.27 -1.47 2.61
CA SER A 145 -12.64 -2.59 1.74
C SER A 145 -11.79 -3.81 2.07
N THR A 146 -12.47 -4.94 2.30
CA THR A 146 -11.81 -6.24 2.48
C THR A 146 -11.28 -6.74 1.14
N ALA A 147 -12.01 -6.49 0.05
CA ALA A 147 -11.58 -6.87 -1.29
C ALA A 147 -10.27 -6.18 -1.71
N LEU A 148 -10.09 -4.91 -1.35
CA LEU A 148 -8.87 -4.16 -1.60
C LEU A 148 -7.75 -4.60 -0.65
N SER A 149 -8.02 -4.82 0.64
CA SER A 149 -6.97 -5.25 1.57
C SER A 149 -6.35 -6.60 1.19
N GLN A 150 -7.17 -7.55 0.72
CA GLN A 150 -6.69 -8.81 0.15
C GLN A 150 -5.74 -8.60 -1.03
N ARG A 151 -6.10 -7.72 -1.97
CA ARG A 151 -5.25 -7.42 -3.14
C ARG A 151 -3.99 -6.65 -2.77
N PHE A 152 -4.09 -5.74 -1.79
CA PHE A 152 -2.96 -4.99 -1.28
C PHE A 152 -1.87 -5.94 -0.76
N THR A 153 -2.24 -7.07 -0.14
CA THR A 153 -1.24 -8.07 0.29
C THR A 153 -0.39 -8.61 -0.84
N LEU A 154 -0.96 -8.73 -2.05
CA LEU A 154 -0.26 -9.27 -3.23
C LEU A 154 0.82 -8.33 -3.76
N LEU A 155 0.82 -7.05 -3.38
CA LEU A 155 1.85 -6.08 -3.74
C LEU A 155 3.18 -6.31 -3.01
N PHE A 156 3.20 -7.16 -2.00
CA PHE A 156 4.37 -7.42 -1.15
C PHE A 156 4.79 -8.88 -1.23
N SER A 157 6.03 -9.18 -0.86
CA SER A 157 6.49 -10.56 -0.75
C SER A 157 5.57 -11.37 0.19
N PRO A 158 5.21 -12.62 -0.13
CA PRO A 158 4.37 -13.46 0.74
C PRO A 158 5.00 -13.76 2.10
N GLN A 159 6.31 -13.54 2.25
CA GLN A 159 7.03 -13.69 3.53
C GLN A 159 6.90 -12.47 4.45
N SER A 160 6.20 -11.42 4.01
CA SER A 160 5.95 -10.22 4.81
C SER A 160 5.02 -10.57 5.98
N SER A 161 5.61 -10.88 7.14
CA SER A 161 4.85 -11.19 8.35
C SER A 161 4.08 -9.95 8.81
N SER A 162 2.76 -10.09 9.01
CA SER A 162 1.97 -9.10 9.74
C SER A 162 2.51 -8.94 11.16
N THR A 163 2.58 -7.70 11.63
CA THR A 163 2.94 -7.37 13.01
C THR A 163 1.76 -6.62 13.61
N GLU A 164 1.36 -6.97 14.83
CA GLU A 164 0.37 -6.18 15.55
C GLU A 164 0.94 -4.81 15.91
N LEU A 165 0.29 -3.77 15.41
CA LEU A 165 0.59 -2.40 15.79
C LEU A 165 -0.22 -2.01 17.04
N PRO A 166 0.29 -1.07 17.87
CA PRO A 166 -0.47 -0.52 18.97
C PRO A 166 -1.82 0.03 18.50
N GLN A 167 -2.90 -0.25 19.23
CA GLN A 167 -4.26 0.18 18.86
C GLN A 167 -4.41 1.70 18.74
N SER A 168 -3.56 2.48 19.43
CA SER A 168 -3.52 3.94 19.34
C SER A 168 -2.96 4.47 18.03
N LEU A 169 -2.27 3.62 17.25
CA LEU A 169 -1.66 3.99 15.99
C LEU A 169 -2.65 3.73 14.84
N PHE A 170 -3.16 4.81 14.27
CA PHE A 170 -4.03 4.77 13.10
C PHE A 170 -3.52 5.74 12.03
N LEU A 171 -3.73 5.38 10.76
CA LEU A 171 -3.44 6.25 9.64
C LEU A 171 -4.63 7.17 9.39
N SER A 172 -4.45 8.48 9.57
CA SER A 172 -5.48 9.44 9.22
C SER A 172 -5.61 9.60 7.71
N ARG A 173 -6.82 9.91 7.23
CA ARG A 173 -7.10 10.18 5.81
C ARG A 173 -6.17 11.26 5.24
N SER A 174 -5.91 12.33 6.00
CA SER A 174 -5.03 13.44 5.56
C SER A 174 -3.57 13.01 5.41
N ILE A 175 -3.03 12.22 6.33
CA ILE A 175 -1.64 11.72 6.22
C ILE A 175 -1.53 10.72 5.07
N PHE A 176 -2.54 9.85 4.89
CA PHE A 176 -2.60 8.94 3.74
C PHE A 176 -2.54 9.72 2.42
N LEU A 177 -3.43 10.70 2.22
CA LEU A 177 -3.48 11.51 1.00
C LEU A 177 -2.17 12.26 0.77
N LEU A 178 -1.59 12.86 1.82
CA LEU A 178 -0.31 13.56 1.74
C LEU A 178 0.80 12.64 1.23
N VAL A 179 0.94 11.44 1.80
CA VAL A 179 1.97 10.49 1.38
C VAL A 179 1.71 10.02 -0.04
N LEU A 180 0.47 9.66 -0.37
CA LEU A 180 0.11 9.15 -1.68
C LEU A 180 0.40 10.18 -2.78
N ASP A 181 -0.02 11.43 -2.57
CA ASP A 181 0.20 12.52 -3.53
C ASP A 181 1.69 12.85 -3.65
N TYR A 182 2.42 12.87 -2.54
CA TYR A 182 3.87 13.07 -2.57
C TYR A 182 4.59 11.98 -3.36
N VAL A 183 4.26 10.72 -3.09
CA VAL A 183 4.86 9.57 -3.78
C VAL A 183 4.50 9.58 -5.26
N ALA A 184 3.24 9.86 -5.61
CA ALA A 184 2.81 9.94 -7.01
C ALA A 184 3.54 11.04 -7.80
N LEU A 185 3.86 12.17 -7.17
CA LEU A 185 4.58 13.28 -7.81
C LEU A 185 6.09 13.06 -7.94
N THR A 186 6.66 12.14 -7.16
CA THR A 186 8.12 11.95 -7.04
C THR A 186 8.59 10.58 -7.53
N SER A 187 7.67 9.77 -8.07
CA SER A 187 7.96 8.46 -8.66
C SER A 187 8.27 8.53 -10.15
#